data_AF-A0A2A6FMU0-F1
#
_entry.id   AF-A0A2A6FMU0-F1
#
_cell.length_a   1.000
_cell.length_b   1.000
_cell.length_c   1.000
_cell.angle_alpha   90.00
_cell.angle_beta   90.00
_cell.angle_gamma   90.00
#
_symmetry.space_group_name_H-M   'P 1'
#
loop_
_entity.id
_entity.type
_entity.pdbx_description
1 polymer ?
#
loop_
_entity_poly.entity_id
_entity_poly.type
_entity_poly.pdbx_seq_one_letter_code
_entity_poly.pdbx_strand_id
1 'polypeptide(L)'
;MVFQGDVLPIGALLERAQTAPAYEPGADVGVRHTAADNAARCAVLLSAGDTPEACWRFGILQTLDDYASTLRRGGVKLAAEVFAPAPAPTGSVRIDAAFAALADHLAEHDGWPAPAWATDPARRADGWYPAVPTIFRAEAEQDSPRAFRPRGILITGRSLDRA
;
A
#
# COMPACT_ATOMS: atom_id res chain seq x y z
N MET A 1 -13.78 28.78 -22.85
CA MET A 1 -14.08 27.45 -23.42
C MET A 1 -15.36 26.98 -22.76
N VAL A 2 -16.48 26.94 -23.50
CA VAL A 2 -17.79 26.53 -22.97
C VAL A 2 -17.95 25.05 -23.28
N PHE A 3 -18.25 24.24 -22.28
CA PHE A 3 -18.52 22.80 -22.45
C PHE A 3 -19.75 22.62 -23.36
N GLN A 4 -19.61 21.85 -24.43
CA GLN A 4 -20.63 21.60 -25.46
C GLN A 4 -21.28 20.20 -25.33
N GLY A 5 -21.03 19.49 -24.22
CA GLY A 5 -21.61 18.17 -23.99
C GLY A 5 -22.94 18.23 -23.26
N ASP A 6 -23.78 17.22 -23.47
CA ASP A 6 -25.01 17.04 -22.70
C ASP A 6 -24.67 16.63 -21.26
N VAL A 7 -25.09 17.46 -20.29
CA VAL A 7 -25.01 17.12 -18.87
C VAL A 7 -26.22 16.27 -18.52
N LEU A 8 -25.99 14.98 -18.28
CA LEU A 8 -27.04 14.07 -17.87
C LEU A 8 -27.56 14.43 -16.47
N PRO A 9 -28.88 14.37 -16.22
CA PRO A 9 -29.42 14.48 -14.88
C PRO A 9 -28.95 13.30 -14.01
N ILE A 10 -28.87 13.49 -12.69
CA ILE A 10 -28.38 12.48 -11.74
C ILE A 10 -29.10 11.13 -11.91
N GLY A 11 -30.42 11.14 -12.14
CA GLY A 11 -31.19 9.92 -12.37
C GLY A 11 -30.70 9.12 -13.58
N ALA A 12 -30.42 9.80 -14.71
CA ALA A 12 -29.90 9.17 -15.91
C ALA A 12 -28.44 8.68 -15.73
N LEU A 13 -27.65 9.37 -14.90
CA LEU A 13 -26.31 8.91 -14.53
C LEU A 13 -26.36 7.62 -13.70
N LEU A 14 -27.28 7.53 -12.73
CA LEU A 14 -27.46 6.34 -11.90
C LEU A 14 -27.98 5.15 -12.71
N GLU A 15 -28.98 5.36 -13.57
CA GLU A 15 -29.53 4.32 -14.44
C GLU A 15 -28.46 3.81 -15.42
N ARG A 16 -27.65 4.72 -15.98
CA ARG A 16 -26.51 4.37 -16.83
C ARG A 16 -25.42 3.60 -16.07
N ALA A 17 -25.13 3.96 -14.82
CA ALA A 17 -24.16 3.23 -14.00
C ALA A 17 -24.65 1.82 -13.64
N GLN A 18 -25.94 1.65 -13.41
CA GLN A 18 -26.55 0.34 -13.09
C GLN A 18 -26.69 -0.58 -14.30
N THR A 19 -26.86 -0.01 -15.49
CA THR A 19 -27.04 -0.75 -16.75
C THR A 19 -25.73 -0.93 -17.52
N ALA A 20 -24.68 -0.21 -17.17
CA ALA A 20 -23.36 -0.42 -17.73
C ALA A 20 -22.89 -1.84 -17.39
N PRO A 21 -22.35 -2.60 -18.37
CA PRO A 21 -21.68 -3.84 -18.05
C PRO A 21 -20.60 -3.58 -17.00
N ALA A 22 -20.39 -4.54 -16.11
CA ALA A 22 -19.31 -4.46 -15.13
C ALA A 22 -18.02 -4.10 -15.87
N TYR A 23 -17.24 -3.18 -15.30
CA TYR A 23 -15.95 -2.81 -15.86
C TYR A 23 -15.12 -4.08 -16.06
N GLU A 24 -14.88 -4.45 -17.32
CA GLU A 24 -13.96 -5.51 -17.68
C GLU A 24 -12.58 -4.88 -17.91
N PRO A 25 -11.59 -5.18 -17.06
CA PRO A 25 -10.23 -4.70 -17.24
C PRO A 25 -9.70 -5.14 -18.61
N GLY A 26 -9.17 -4.20 -19.40
CA GLY A 26 -8.58 -4.52 -20.71
C GLY A 26 -7.39 -5.47 -20.58
N ALA A 27 -7.18 -6.35 -21.56
CA ALA A 27 -6.26 -7.51 -21.56
C ALA A 27 -4.76 -7.23 -21.32
N ASP A 28 -4.36 -6.00 -21.03
CA ASP A 28 -2.99 -5.60 -20.67
C ASP A 28 -2.91 -5.19 -19.19
N VAL A 29 -3.50 -6.02 -18.32
CA VAL A 29 -3.50 -5.77 -16.88
C VAL A 29 -2.17 -6.21 -16.27
N GLY A 30 -1.23 -5.29 -16.20
CA GLY A 30 0.04 -5.47 -15.48
C GLY A 30 0.09 -4.71 -14.15
N VAL A 31 1.05 -5.12 -13.32
CA VAL A 31 1.56 -4.31 -12.21
C VAL A 31 2.24 -3.07 -12.78
N ARG A 32 1.80 -1.87 -12.35
CA ARG A 32 2.40 -0.61 -12.80
C ARG A 32 3.63 -0.23 -11.97
N HIS A 33 3.52 -0.40 -10.66
CA HIS A 33 4.58 -0.13 -9.69
C HIS A 33 4.60 -1.25 -8.67
N THR A 34 5.81 -1.68 -8.34
CA THR A 34 6.09 -2.71 -7.35
C THR A 34 6.51 -2.07 -6.04
N ALA A 35 6.49 -2.87 -4.96
CA ALA A 35 7.09 -2.47 -3.69
C ALA A 35 8.58 -2.10 -3.85
N ALA A 36 9.30 -2.76 -4.76
CA ALA A 36 10.69 -2.44 -5.07
C ALA A 36 10.84 -1.06 -5.76
N ASP A 37 9.96 -0.71 -6.70
CA ASP A 37 9.97 0.61 -7.34
C ASP A 37 9.71 1.73 -6.32
N ASN A 38 8.73 1.51 -5.43
CA ASN A 38 8.38 2.47 -4.40
C ASN A 38 9.46 2.58 -3.30
N ALA A 39 10.14 1.48 -2.98
CA ALA A 39 11.31 1.50 -2.09
C ALA A 39 12.50 2.25 -2.72
N ALA A 40 12.77 2.05 -4.02
CA ALA A 40 13.83 2.78 -4.72
C ALA A 40 13.56 4.30 -4.70
N ARG A 41 12.30 4.72 -4.87
CA ARG A 41 11.89 6.13 -4.71
C ARG A 41 12.13 6.63 -3.29
N CYS A 42 11.81 5.83 -2.26
CA CYS A 42 12.10 6.18 -0.87
C CYS A 42 13.61 6.35 -0.63
N ALA A 43 14.45 5.49 -1.19
CA ALA A 43 15.91 5.62 -1.08
C ALA A 43 16.40 6.96 -1.64
N VAL A 44 15.86 7.40 -2.78
CA VAL A 44 16.17 8.70 -3.37
C VAL A 44 15.75 9.84 -2.43
N LEU A 45 14.52 9.80 -1.90
CA LEU A 45 14.01 10.81 -0.96
C LEU A 45 14.89 10.88 0.29
N LEU A 46 15.18 9.74 0.92
CA LEU A 46 16.03 9.69 2.12
C LEU A 46 17.45 10.21 1.85
N SER A 47 18.03 9.91 0.67
CA SER A 47 19.34 10.44 0.29
C SER A 47 19.35 11.95 0.07
N ALA A 48 18.19 12.53 -0.28
CA ALA A 48 17.98 13.96 -0.43
C ALA A 48 17.66 14.68 0.90
N GLY A 49 17.64 13.96 2.03
CA GLY A 49 17.38 14.52 3.35
C GLY A 49 15.90 14.52 3.76
N ASP A 50 15.04 13.81 3.03
CA ASP A 50 13.63 13.65 3.38
C ASP A 50 13.44 12.68 4.55
N THR A 51 12.21 12.61 5.07
CA THR A 51 11.91 11.87 6.31
C THR A 51 11.33 10.47 6.06
N PRO A 52 11.49 9.53 7.01
CA PRO A 52 10.73 8.28 7.02
C PRO A 52 9.21 8.51 6.96
N GLU A 53 8.69 9.60 7.53
CA GLU A 53 7.28 9.96 7.46
C GLU A 53 6.83 10.31 6.03
N ALA A 54 7.69 10.94 5.23
CA ALA A 54 7.44 11.13 3.80
C ALA A 54 7.40 9.78 3.07
N CYS A 55 8.36 8.90 3.36
CA CYS A 55 8.42 7.56 2.78
C CYS A 55 7.25 6.65 3.20
N TRP A 56 6.69 6.84 4.39
CA TRP A 56 5.44 6.18 4.77
C TRP A 56 4.30 6.54 3.81
N ARG A 57 4.16 7.82 3.47
CA ARG A 57 3.08 8.30 2.60
C ARG A 57 3.32 7.94 1.15
N PHE A 58 4.54 8.17 0.65
CA PHE A 58 4.87 8.03 -0.78
C PHE A 58 5.44 6.67 -1.17
N GLY A 59 5.83 5.85 -0.20
CA GLY A 59 6.27 4.48 -0.40
C GLY A 59 5.22 3.48 0.04
N ILE A 60 4.92 3.46 1.34
CA ILE A 60 4.07 2.41 1.94
C ILE A 60 2.61 2.57 1.50
N LEU A 61 2.01 3.75 1.71
CA LEU A 61 0.61 3.96 1.32
C LEU A 61 0.43 3.94 -0.19
N GLN A 62 1.40 4.44 -0.97
CA GLN A 62 1.34 4.29 -2.44
C GLN A 62 1.43 2.82 -2.88
N THR A 63 2.23 1.98 -2.22
CA THR A 63 2.26 0.54 -2.53
C THR A 63 0.95 -0.15 -2.19
N LEU A 64 0.29 0.27 -1.11
CA LEU A 64 -1.06 -0.19 -0.80
C LEU A 64 -2.06 0.22 -1.89
N ASP A 65 -1.99 1.47 -2.38
CA ASP A 65 -2.84 1.96 -3.48
C ASP A 65 -2.56 1.19 -4.79
N ASP A 66 -1.29 0.93 -5.10
CA ASP A 66 -0.84 0.14 -6.26
C ASP A 66 -1.37 -1.30 -6.18
N TYR A 67 -1.30 -1.91 -4.99
CA TYR A 67 -1.85 -3.24 -4.71
C TYR A 67 -3.37 -3.25 -4.88
N ALA A 68 -4.10 -2.34 -4.23
CA ALA A 68 -5.57 -2.28 -4.31
C ALA A 68 -6.05 -2.02 -5.74
N SER A 69 -5.37 -1.14 -6.47
CA SER A 69 -5.63 -0.90 -7.89
C SER A 69 -5.39 -2.14 -8.74
N THR A 70 -4.32 -2.89 -8.47
CA THR A 70 -4.00 -4.13 -9.20
C THR A 70 -4.99 -5.24 -8.87
N LEU A 71 -5.37 -5.38 -7.60
CA LEU A 71 -6.39 -6.31 -7.12
C LEU A 71 -7.73 -6.08 -7.83
N ARG A 72 -8.19 -4.83 -7.90
CA ARG A 72 -9.44 -4.47 -8.61
C ARG A 72 -9.40 -4.80 -10.10
N ARG A 73 -8.22 -4.76 -10.73
CA ARG A 73 -8.06 -4.95 -12.18
C ARG A 73 -7.71 -6.40 -12.58
N GLY A 74 -7.09 -7.19 -11.71
CA GLY A 74 -6.57 -8.51 -12.09
C GLY A 74 -6.61 -9.57 -10.99
N GLY A 75 -7.29 -9.29 -9.88
CA GLY A 75 -7.45 -10.21 -8.77
C GLY A 75 -6.18 -10.45 -7.96
N VAL A 76 -6.29 -11.33 -6.97
CA VAL A 76 -5.26 -11.57 -5.95
C VAL A 76 -3.93 -12.00 -6.56
N LYS A 77 -3.96 -12.89 -7.56
CA LYS A 77 -2.74 -13.41 -8.19
C LYS A 77 -1.90 -12.29 -8.80
N LEU A 78 -2.53 -11.37 -9.54
CA LEU A 78 -1.83 -10.24 -10.12
C LEU A 78 -1.42 -9.22 -9.05
N ALA A 79 -2.27 -8.98 -8.04
CA ALA A 79 -1.95 -8.06 -6.95
C ALA A 79 -0.70 -8.50 -6.17
N ALA A 80 -0.55 -9.81 -5.92
CA ALA A 80 0.63 -10.37 -5.27
C ALA A 80 1.94 -10.07 -6.04
N GLU A 81 1.89 -9.89 -7.36
CA GLU A 81 3.07 -9.55 -8.17
C GLU A 81 3.65 -8.16 -7.83
N VAL A 82 2.88 -7.26 -7.19
CA VAL A 82 3.39 -6.00 -6.62
C VAL A 82 4.56 -6.25 -5.67
N PHE A 83 4.58 -7.40 -4.99
CA PHE A 83 5.59 -7.79 -4.02
C PHE A 83 6.59 -8.82 -4.55
N ALA A 84 6.54 -9.18 -5.84
CA ALA A 84 7.41 -10.21 -6.40
C ALA A 84 8.90 -9.79 -6.39
N PRO A 85 9.29 -8.59 -6.85
CA PRO A 85 10.67 -8.14 -6.71
C PRO A 85 10.97 -7.75 -5.26
N ALA A 86 12.04 -8.31 -4.71
CA ALA A 86 12.51 -7.91 -3.38
C ALA A 86 13.01 -6.46 -3.40
N PRO A 87 12.48 -5.57 -2.54
CA PRO A 87 13.00 -4.23 -2.41
C PRO A 87 14.47 -4.23 -1.97
N ALA A 88 15.30 -3.42 -2.64
CA ALA A 88 16.63 -3.09 -2.16
C ALA A 88 16.55 -2.25 -0.88
N PRO A 89 17.57 -2.26 -0.01
CA PRO A 89 17.57 -1.44 1.21
C PRO A 89 17.39 0.04 0.90
N THR A 90 16.46 0.69 1.59
CA THR A 90 16.17 2.11 1.39
C THR A 90 17.16 3.03 2.11
N GLY A 91 17.99 2.47 2.98
CA GLY A 91 18.81 3.23 3.93
C GLY A 91 18.07 3.56 5.23
N SER A 92 16.79 3.18 5.36
CA SER A 92 16.01 3.30 6.60
C SER A 92 15.38 1.96 6.97
N VAL A 93 15.88 1.37 8.07
CA VAL A 93 15.35 0.10 8.60
C VAL A 93 13.85 0.17 8.92
N ARG A 94 13.35 1.36 9.28
CA ARG A 94 11.92 1.61 9.52
C ARG A 94 11.08 1.43 8.26
N ILE A 95 11.58 1.92 7.12
CA ILE A 95 10.90 1.79 5.83
C ILE A 95 11.02 0.38 5.29
N ASP A 96 12.20 -0.23 5.41
CA ASP A 96 12.42 -1.62 4.98
C ASP A 96 11.52 -2.59 5.77
N ALA A 97 11.38 -2.37 7.08
CA ALA A 97 10.46 -3.09 7.95
C ALA A 97 9.00 -2.87 7.57
N ALA A 98 8.63 -1.66 7.12
CA ALA A 98 7.26 -1.34 6.74
C ALA A 98 6.84 -2.00 5.43
N PHE A 99 7.72 -2.07 4.44
CA PHE A 99 7.46 -2.85 3.22
C PHE A 99 7.29 -4.34 3.52
N ALA A 100 8.12 -4.89 4.41
CA ALA A 100 7.98 -6.28 4.86
C ALA A 100 6.67 -6.54 5.60
N ALA A 101 6.29 -5.62 6.51
CA ALA A 101 5.03 -5.70 7.23
C ALA A 101 3.81 -5.61 6.30
N LEU A 102 3.84 -4.70 5.31
CA LEU A 102 2.74 -4.54 4.36
C LEU A 102 2.56 -5.79 3.49
N ALA A 103 3.66 -6.37 2.99
CA ALA A 103 3.61 -7.60 2.20
C ALA A 103 3.03 -8.78 2.99
N ASP A 104 3.48 -8.99 4.23
CA ASP A 104 2.98 -10.03 5.13
C ASP A 104 1.49 -9.79 5.48
N HIS A 105 1.10 -8.54 5.76
CA HIS A 105 -0.28 -8.19 6.06
C HIS A 105 -1.24 -8.51 4.91
N LEU A 106 -0.90 -8.10 3.68
CA LEU A 106 -1.74 -8.31 2.50
C LEU A 106 -1.74 -9.78 2.05
N ALA A 107 -0.61 -10.48 2.22
CA ALA A 107 -0.52 -11.92 1.99
C ALA A 107 -1.47 -12.72 2.89
N GLU A 108 -1.48 -12.40 4.19
CA GLU A 108 -2.41 -12.99 5.14
C GLU A 108 -3.86 -12.62 4.83
N HIS A 109 -4.14 -11.35 4.53
CA HIS A 109 -5.48 -10.85 4.26
C HIS A 109 -6.13 -11.49 3.02
N ASP A 110 -5.39 -11.55 1.90
CA ASP A 110 -5.93 -12.02 0.60
C ASP A 110 -5.57 -13.48 0.29
N GLY A 111 -4.88 -14.18 1.19
CA GLY A 111 -4.65 -15.62 1.09
C GLY A 111 -3.61 -16.04 0.06
N TRP A 112 -2.52 -15.29 -0.08
CA TRP A 112 -1.38 -15.63 -0.95
C TRP A 112 -0.08 -15.77 -0.12
N PRO A 113 0.93 -16.53 -0.59
CA PRO A 113 2.12 -16.79 0.21
C PRO A 113 2.98 -15.52 0.36
N ALA A 114 3.26 -15.13 1.60
CA ALA A 114 4.15 -14.00 1.88
C ALA A 114 5.54 -14.23 1.25
N PRO A 115 6.15 -13.19 0.65
CA PRO A 115 7.42 -13.36 -0.04
C PRO A 115 8.55 -13.55 0.98
N ALA A 116 9.55 -14.37 0.63
CA ALA A 116 10.63 -14.72 1.57
C ALA A 116 11.35 -13.50 2.15
N TRP A 117 11.54 -12.45 1.34
CA TRP A 117 12.17 -11.19 1.78
C TRP A 117 11.37 -10.46 2.87
N ALA A 118 10.05 -10.65 2.95
CA ALA A 118 9.24 -10.05 4.00
C ALA A 118 9.47 -10.71 5.36
N THR A 119 9.98 -11.94 5.38
CA THR A 119 10.31 -12.67 6.62
C THR A 119 11.74 -12.46 7.10
N ASP A 120 12.52 -11.63 6.40
CA ASP A 120 13.90 -11.32 6.76
C ASP A 120 13.98 -10.63 8.15
N PRO A 121 14.69 -11.21 9.14
CA PRO A 121 14.81 -10.63 10.48
C PRO A 121 15.52 -9.28 10.50
N ALA A 122 16.29 -8.93 9.45
CA ALA A 122 16.93 -7.62 9.33
C ALA A 122 15.92 -6.48 9.10
N ARG A 123 14.70 -6.79 8.65
CA ARG A 123 13.64 -5.80 8.36
C ARG A 123 12.76 -5.57 9.59
N ARG A 124 13.39 -5.10 10.67
CA ARG A 124 12.76 -4.83 11.97
C ARG A 124 13.23 -3.51 12.54
N ALA A 125 12.29 -2.68 12.96
CA ALA A 125 12.56 -1.40 13.61
C ALA A 125 12.47 -1.49 15.13
N ASP A 126 13.13 -0.56 15.83
CA ASP A 126 13.04 -0.40 17.28
C ASP A 126 11.97 0.66 17.63
N GLY A 127 10.70 0.30 17.45
CA GLY A 127 9.56 1.14 17.82
C GLY A 127 9.38 2.38 16.94
N TRP A 128 8.38 2.34 16.07
CA TRP A 128 8.06 3.45 15.18
C TRP A 128 6.55 3.61 15.01
N TYR A 129 6.08 4.87 15.06
CA TYR A 129 4.68 5.26 15.03
C TYR A 129 4.39 6.12 13.79
N PRO A 130 4.45 5.54 12.57
CA PRO A 130 4.34 6.33 11.35
C PRO A 130 2.95 6.96 11.23
N ALA A 131 2.91 8.30 11.16
CA ALA A 131 1.68 9.07 11.07
C ALA A 131 0.64 8.77 12.17
N VAL A 132 1.06 8.24 13.34
CA VAL A 132 0.19 8.03 14.50
C VAL A 132 0.37 9.18 15.51
N PRO A 133 -0.65 10.04 15.70
CA PRO A 133 -0.63 11.06 16.73
C PRO A 133 -0.41 10.46 18.13
N THR A 134 0.27 11.19 19.01
CA THR A 134 0.59 10.73 20.38
C THR A 134 -0.63 10.22 21.14
N ILE A 135 -1.77 10.89 20.98
CA ILE A 135 -3.05 10.54 21.62
C ILE A 135 -3.58 9.14 21.23
N PHE A 136 -3.10 8.56 20.13
CA PHE A 136 -3.51 7.26 19.62
C PHE A 136 -2.41 6.20 19.74
N ARG A 137 -1.30 6.50 20.43
CA ARG A 137 -0.21 5.52 20.57
C ARG A 137 -0.57 4.34 21.46
N ALA A 138 -1.35 4.57 22.53
CA ALA A 138 -1.84 3.48 23.38
C ALA A 138 -2.75 2.51 22.59
N GLU A 139 -3.58 3.03 21.69
CA GLU A 139 -4.38 2.25 20.75
C GLU A 139 -3.49 1.47 19.78
N ALA A 140 -2.51 2.12 19.14
CA ALA A 140 -1.56 1.46 18.25
C ALA A 140 -0.74 0.36 18.96
N GLU A 141 -0.36 0.57 20.22
CA GLU A 141 0.31 -0.45 21.04
C GLU A 141 -0.58 -1.65 21.39
N GLN A 142 -1.90 -1.53 21.31
CA GLN A 142 -2.83 -2.63 21.59
C GLN A 142 -3.23 -3.31 20.28
N ASP A 143 -3.61 -2.53 19.28
CA ASP A 143 -4.38 -2.99 18.12
C ASP A 143 -3.55 -3.05 16.83
N SER A 144 -2.25 -2.76 16.87
CA SER A 144 -1.42 -2.81 15.66
C SER A 144 -1.49 -4.19 15.00
N PRO A 145 -1.66 -4.26 13.66
CA PRO A 145 -1.82 -5.53 12.96
C PRO A 145 -0.64 -6.48 13.20
N ARG A 146 -0.94 -7.78 13.23
CA ARG A 146 0.03 -8.86 13.51
C ARG A 146 1.31 -8.76 12.67
N ALA A 147 1.22 -8.37 11.41
CA ALA A 147 2.38 -8.24 10.53
C ALA A 147 3.28 -7.04 10.87
N PHE A 148 2.75 -5.99 11.48
CA PHE A 148 3.48 -4.75 11.79
C PHE A 148 4.12 -4.80 13.19
N ARG A 149 3.36 -5.25 14.18
CA ARG A 149 3.78 -5.27 15.59
C ARG A 149 5.14 -5.94 15.87
N PRO A 150 5.43 -7.19 15.44
CA PRO A 150 6.71 -7.85 15.73
C PRO A 150 7.89 -7.18 15.02
N ARG A 151 7.63 -6.43 13.93
CA ARG A 151 8.60 -5.62 13.20
C ARG A 151 8.82 -4.24 13.83
N GLY A 152 8.22 -3.97 14.99
CA GLY A 152 8.37 -2.74 15.75
C GLY A 152 7.68 -1.53 15.13
N ILE A 153 6.69 -1.77 14.26
CA ILE A 153 5.88 -0.73 13.64
C ILE A 153 4.52 -0.76 14.31
N LEU A 154 4.11 0.38 14.85
CA LEU A 154 2.92 0.52 15.67
C LEU A 154 1.98 1.50 14.97
N ILE A 155 0.94 0.94 14.39
CA ILE A 155 -0.11 1.64 13.65
C ILE A 155 -1.48 1.30 14.22
N THR A 156 -2.46 2.18 14.01
CA THR A 156 -3.87 1.87 14.27
C THR A 156 -4.48 1.15 13.06
N GLY A 157 -5.62 0.46 13.21
CA GLY A 157 -6.31 -0.18 12.07
C GLY A 157 -6.53 0.79 10.89
N ARG A 158 -7.01 2.00 11.21
CA ARG A 158 -7.25 3.08 10.23
C ARG A 158 -6.02 3.62 9.51
N SER A 159 -4.81 3.23 9.91
CA SER A 159 -3.59 3.67 9.25
C SER A 159 -3.44 3.08 7.84
N LEU A 160 -4.18 2.01 7.53
CA LEU A 160 -4.20 1.36 6.22
C LEU A 160 -5.54 1.53 5.47
N ASP A 161 -6.56 2.15 6.06
CA ASP A 161 -7.91 2.31 5.45
C ASP A 161 -7.97 3.24 4.22
N ARG A 162 -6.82 3.63 3.65
CA ARG A 162 -6.75 4.58 2.53
C ARG A 162 -6.96 3.96 1.13
N ALA A 163 -7.36 2.69 1.03
CA ALA A 163 -7.44 1.94 -0.24
C ALA A 163 -8.85 1.79 -0.85
#